data_AF-A0A353ZYF7-F1
#
_entry.id   AF-A0A353ZYF7-F1
#
_cell.length_a   1.000
_cell.length_b   1.000
_cell.length_c   1.000
_cell.angle_alpha   90.00
_cell.angle_beta   90.00
_cell.angle_gamma   90.00
#
_symmetry.space_group_name_H-M   'P 1'
#
loop_
_entity.id
_entity.type
_entity.pdbx_description
1 polymer ?
#
loop_
_entity_poly.entity_id
_entity_poly.type
_entity_poly.pdbx_seq_one_letter_code
_entity_poly.pdbx_strand_id
1 'polypeptide(L)'
;MDIDISINGESLTIYIENPHRFNVNGVMGDIASFGKKFGVDLAPYEIDQLIPRMIRGVAGCEAGCPSDAMSVARRGFGKFMIEYVEGGILTASQKLENGKPLEVKVFPDF
;
A
#
# COMPACT_ATOMS: atom_id res chain seq x y z
N MET A 1 -12.16 -1.01 -3.71
CA MET A 1 -10.73 -1.41 -3.76
C MET A 1 -10.28 -1.56 -2.33
N ASP A 2 -9.52 -2.61 -2.02
CA ASP A 2 -9.01 -2.82 -0.67
C ASP A 2 -7.51 -2.58 -0.58
N ILE A 3 -7.09 -2.04 0.55
CA ILE A 3 -5.68 -1.96 0.94
C ILE A 3 -5.52 -2.77 2.22
N ASP A 4 -4.62 -3.73 2.23
CA ASP A 4 -4.29 -4.49 3.44
C ASP A 4 -2.88 -4.12 3.90
N ILE A 5 -2.76 -3.72 5.16
CA ILE A 5 -1.48 -3.41 5.79
C ILE A 5 -1.24 -4.47 6.86
N SER A 6 -0.21 -5.30 6.69
CA SER A 6 0.15 -6.32 7.66
C SER A 6 1.45 -6.00 8.40
N ILE A 7 1.41 -6.16 9.72
CA ILE A 7 2.59 -6.13 10.60
C ILE A 7 2.60 -7.41 11.39
N ASN A 8 3.66 -8.20 11.22
CA ASN A 8 3.86 -9.44 11.99
C ASN A 8 2.66 -10.42 11.95
N GLY A 9 1.99 -10.49 10.81
CA GLY A 9 0.87 -11.42 10.57
C GLY A 9 -0.50 -10.94 11.02
N GLU A 10 -0.61 -9.81 11.72
CA GLU A 10 -1.88 -9.10 11.91
C GLU A 10 -2.08 -8.10 10.79
N SER A 11 -3.33 -7.83 10.41
CA SER A 11 -3.64 -6.92 9.30
C SER A 11 -4.70 -5.87 9.62
N LEU A 12 -4.54 -4.72 8.99
CA LEU A 12 -5.53 -3.66 8.88
C LEU A 12 -5.98 -3.59 7.42
N THR A 13 -7.25 -3.92 7.17
CA THR A 13 -7.86 -3.75 5.85
C THR A 13 -8.63 -2.44 5.80
N ILE A 14 -8.37 -1.65 4.75
CA ILE A 14 -8.98 -0.35 4.50
C ILE A 14 -9.69 -0.41 3.15
N TYR A 15 -11.00 -0.21 3.17
CA TYR A 15 -11.80 -0.10 1.95
C TYR A 15 -11.71 1.32 1.38
N ILE A 16 -11.42 1.40 0.08
CA ILE A 16 -11.37 2.62 -0.71
C ILE A 16 -12.47 2.56 -1.76
N GLU A 17 -13.49 3.40 -1.58
CA GLU A 17 -14.63 3.51 -2.50
C GLU A 17 -14.20 4.09 -3.86
N ASN A 18 -13.39 5.16 -3.86
CA ASN A 18 -12.87 5.76 -5.08
C ASN A 18 -11.33 5.84 -5.04
N PRO A 19 -10.60 5.02 -5.82
CA PRO A 19 -9.14 4.98 -5.81
C PRO A 19 -8.49 6.28 -6.30
N HIS A 20 -9.21 7.12 -7.04
CA HIS A 20 -8.69 8.38 -7.54
C HIS A 20 -8.94 9.57 -6.58
N ARG A 21 -9.86 9.42 -5.62
CA ARG A 21 -10.26 10.49 -4.68
C ARG A 21 -10.42 9.98 -3.25
N PHE A 22 -9.44 9.25 -2.75
CA PHE A 22 -9.49 8.75 -1.38
C PHE A 22 -8.93 9.75 -0.37
N ASN A 23 -9.44 9.70 0.87
CA ASN A 23 -8.95 10.53 1.97
C ASN A 23 -7.60 10.03 2.48
N VAL A 24 -6.51 10.45 1.82
CA VAL A 24 -5.14 10.06 2.17
C VAL A 24 -4.85 10.30 3.66
N ASN A 25 -5.25 11.45 4.20
CA ASN A 25 -4.98 11.79 5.60
C ASN A 25 -5.71 10.87 6.58
N GLY A 26 -6.96 10.50 6.28
CA GLY A 26 -7.73 9.54 7.08
C GLY A 26 -7.05 8.17 7.09
N VAL A 27 -6.74 7.65 5.88
CA VAL A 27 -6.04 6.37 5.71
C VAL A 27 -4.69 6.35 6.44
N MET A 28 -3.90 7.43 6.35
CA MET A 28 -2.62 7.52 7.07
C MET A 28 -2.81 7.58 8.58
N GLY A 29 -3.88 8.21 9.06
CA GLY A 29 -4.25 8.21 10.48
C GLY A 29 -4.56 6.81 11.01
N ASP A 30 -5.29 6.02 10.23
CA ASP A 30 -5.62 4.63 10.59
C ASP A 30 -4.39 3.73 10.59
N ILE A 31 -3.53 3.85 9.55
CA ILE A 31 -2.27 3.10 9.45
C ILE A 31 -1.32 3.47 10.59
N ALA A 32 -1.15 4.75 10.90
CA ALA A 32 -0.32 5.18 12.02
C ALA A 32 -0.84 4.66 13.36
N SER A 33 -2.17 4.64 13.55
CA SER A 33 -2.80 4.07 14.74
C SER A 33 -2.59 2.57 14.84
N PHE A 34 -2.60 1.85 13.70
CA PHE A 34 -2.28 0.44 13.64
C PHE A 34 -0.81 0.15 13.98
N GLY A 35 0.14 0.88 13.40
CA GLY A 35 1.57 0.75 13.74
C GLY A 35 1.85 0.96 15.24
N LYS A 36 1.19 1.95 15.85
CA LYS A 36 1.30 2.23 17.29
C LYS A 36 0.89 1.04 18.17
N LYS A 37 -0.09 0.22 17.76
CA LYS A 37 -0.50 -1.00 18.50
C LYS A 37 0.65 -2.00 18.65
N PHE A 38 1.62 -1.99 17.72
CA PHE A 38 2.79 -2.86 17.72
C PHE A 38 4.07 -2.18 18.23
N GLY A 39 3.97 -0.95 18.73
CA GLY A 39 5.11 -0.14 19.16
C GLY A 39 6.01 0.29 17.99
N VAL A 40 5.45 0.48 16.80
CA VAL A 40 6.17 0.84 15.58
C VAL A 40 5.73 2.22 15.12
N ASP A 41 6.69 3.10 14.87
CA ASP A 41 6.45 4.32 14.11
C ASP A 41 6.55 4.01 12.61
N LEU A 42 5.47 4.25 11.87
CA LEU A 42 5.41 3.98 10.44
C LEU A 42 5.75 5.20 9.57
N ALA A 43 5.92 6.39 10.16
CA ALA A 43 6.25 7.61 9.43
C ALA A 43 7.54 7.51 8.58
N PRO A 44 8.63 6.86 9.03
CA PRO A 44 9.86 6.77 8.24
C PRO A 44 9.78 5.91 6.98
N TYR A 45 8.69 5.15 6.78
CA TYR A 45 8.55 4.20 5.68
C TYR A 45 7.81 4.77 4.47
N GLU A 46 7.46 6.05 4.46
CA GLU A 46 6.86 6.74 3.29
C GLU A 46 5.60 6.03 2.74
N ILE A 47 4.80 5.42 3.64
CA ILE A 47 3.58 4.70 3.26
C ILE A 47 2.56 5.64 2.58
N ASP A 48 2.58 6.91 2.94
CA ASP A 48 1.80 8.01 2.37
C ASP A 48 2.11 8.27 0.89
N GLN A 49 3.30 7.93 0.43
CA GLN A 49 3.71 8.00 -0.97
C GLN A 49 3.59 6.63 -1.67
N LEU A 50 3.88 5.55 -0.97
CA LEU A 50 3.77 4.18 -1.48
C LEU A 50 2.33 3.86 -1.93
N ILE A 51 1.35 4.08 -1.06
CA ILE A 51 -0.04 3.69 -1.32
C ILE A 51 -0.61 4.38 -2.56
N PRO A 52 -0.55 5.73 -2.71
CA PRO A 52 -1.02 6.39 -3.93
C PRO A 52 -0.33 5.87 -5.20
N ARG A 53 0.96 5.53 -5.11
CA ARG A 53 1.71 4.95 -6.24
C ARG A 53 1.20 3.56 -6.62
N MET A 54 0.98 2.69 -5.64
CA MET A 54 0.43 1.35 -5.87
C MET A 54 -1.00 1.43 -6.42
N ILE A 55 -1.87 2.25 -5.82
CA ILE A 55 -3.24 2.49 -6.29
C ILE A 55 -3.24 2.95 -7.75
N ARG A 56 -2.37 3.92 -8.11
CA ARG A 56 -2.25 4.37 -9.51
C ARG A 56 -1.76 3.25 -10.43
N GLY A 57 -0.88 2.38 -9.96
CA GLY A 57 -0.46 1.18 -10.69
C GLY A 57 -1.63 0.25 -10.98
N VAL A 58 -2.52 0.04 -10.00
CA VAL A 58 -3.65 -0.90 -10.10
C VAL A 58 -4.86 -0.30 -10.86
N ALA A 59 -5.27 0.92 -10.51
CA ALA A 59 -6.49 1.56 -11.03
C ALA A 59 -6.25 2.56 -12.16
N GLY A 60 -5.01 2.92 -12.47
CA GLY A 60 -4.71 4.01 -13.40
C GLY A 60 -4.98 5.40 -12.80
N CYS A 61 -5.27 6.38 -13.64
CA CYS A 61 -5.55 7.75 -13.20
C CYS A 61 -6.89 8.25 -13.75
N GLU A 62 -7.49 9.23 -13.06
CA GLU A 62 -8.75 9.88 -13.46
C GLU A 62 -8.74 10.44 -14.89
N ALA A 63 -7.58 10.87 -15.38
CA ALA A 63 -7.40 11.39 -16.74
C ALA A 63 -7.31 10.29 -17.82
N GLY A 64 -7.59 9.03 -17.48
CA GLY A 64 -7.58 7.90 -18.41
C GLY A 64 -6.18 7.29 -18.62
N CYS A 65 -5.24 7.52 -17.70
CA CYS A 65 -3.97 6.80 -17.73
C CYS A 65 -4.25 5.30 -17.52
N PRO A 66 -3.66 4.40 -18.32
CA PRO A 66 -3.83 2.97 -18.11
C PRO A 66 -3.25 2.55 -16.76
N SER A 67 -3.85 1.51 -16.16
CA SER A 67 -3.21 0.79 -15.07
C SER A 67 -1.92 0.12 -15.57
N ASP A 68 -0.88 0.16 -14.75
CA ASP A 68 0.45 -0.40 -15.08
C ASP A 68 1.13 -0.93 -13.81
N ALA A 69 0.48 -1.90 -13.18
CA ALA A 69 0.97 -2.54 -11.96
C ALA A 69 2.34 -3.21 -12.19
N MET A 70 2.55 -3.82 -13.36
CA MET A 70 3.83 -4.44 -13.71
C MET A 70 5.00 -3.45 -13.71
N SER A 71 4.82 -2.24 -14.25
CA SER A 71 5.85 -1.21 -14.21
C SER A 71 6.12 -0.71 -12.78
N VAL A 72 5.09 -0.59 -11.94
CA VAL A 72 5.27 -0.25 -10.53
C VAL A 72 6.10 -1.31 -9.81
N ALA A 73 5.80 -2.60 -10.02
CA ALA A 73 6.57 -3.70 -9.45
C ALA A 73 8.04 -3.67 -9.90
N ARG A 74 8.29 -3.50 -11.21
CA ARG A 74 9.65 -3.44 -11.78
C ARG A 74 10.48 -2.28 -11.23
N ARG A 75 9.86 -1.15 -10.91
CA ARG A 75 10.58 0.06 -10.43
C ARG A 75 10.81 0.04 -8.92
N GLY A 76 10.01 -0.72 -8.16
CA GLY A 76 10.02 -0.68 -6.70
C GLY A 76 9.64 0.70 -6.13
N PHE A 77 9.84 0.85 -4.82
CA PHE A 77 9.67 2.12 -4.11
C PHE A 77 10.50 2.17 -2.82
N GLY A 78 11.51 3.04 -2.76
CA GLY A 78 12.37 3.17 -1.59
C GLY A 78 13.00 1.83 -1.19
N LYS A 79 12.77 1.41 0.06
CA LYS A 79 13.20 0.10 0.60
C LYS A 79 12.18 -1.03 0.40
N PHE A 80 11.00 -0.73 -0.14
CA PHE A 80 10.01 -1.75 -0.42
C PHE A 80 10.37 -2.53 -1.68
N MET A 81 10.35 -3.85 -1.54
CA MET A 81 10.27 -4.75 -2.67
C MET A 81 8.81 -4.82 -3.10
N ILE A 82 8.52 -4.45 -4.36
CA ILE A 82 7.17 -4.50 -4.92
C ILE A 82 7.06 -5.67 -5.88
N GLU A 83 6.04 -6.49 -5.69
CA GLU A 83 5.72 -7.64 -6.50
C GLU A 83 4.33 -7.47 -7.12
N TYR A 84 4.21 -7.87 -8.38
CA TYR A 84 2.94 -8.05 -9.04
C TYR A 84 2.46 -9.48 -8.82
N VAL A 85 1.24 -9.62 -8.30
CA VAL A 85 0.55 -10.90 -8.15
C VAL A 85 -0.55 -10.99 -9.20
N GLU A 86 -0.86 -12.21 -9.64
CA GLU A 86 -1.93 -12.48 -10.60
C GLU A 86 -3.25 -11.79 -10.19
N GLY A 87 -4.00 -11.30 -11.17
CA GLY A 87 -5.25 -10.57 -10.93
C GLY A 87 -5.04 -9.10 -10.55
N GLY A 88 -3.94 -8.45 -10.94
CA GLY A 88 -3.80 -7.00 -10.77
C GLY A 88 -3.39 -6.55 -9.37
N ILE A 89 -3.05 -7.48 -8.48
CA ILE A 89 -2.70 -7.17 -7.10
C ILE A 89 -1.23 -6.71 -7.03
N LEU A 90 -0.98 -5.66 -6.25
CA LEU A 90 0.37 -5.25 -5.89
C LEU A 90 0.64 -5.53 -4.42
N THR A 91 1.78 -6.17 -4.15
CA THR A 91 2.30 -6.39 -2.81
C THR A 91 3.60 -5.61 -2.66
N ALA A 92 3.75 -4.85 -1.57
CA ALA A 92 4.97 -4.17 -1.20
C ALA A 92 5.41 -4.68 0.17
N SER A 93 6.65 -5.18 0.28
CA SER A 93 7.17 -5.72 1.54
C SER A 93 8.52 -5.09 1.92
N GLN A 94 8.74 -4.92 3.23
CA GLN A 94 10.04 -4.61 3.80
C GLN A 94 10.14 -5.07 5.26
N LYS A 95 11.33 -4.90 5.86
CA LYS A 95 11.53 -5.10 7.29
C LYS A 95 11.49 -3.77 8.03
N LEU A 96 10.77 -3.75 9.14
CA LEU A 96 10.82 -2.67 10.12
C LEU A 96 12.16 -2.70 10.85
N GLU A 97 12.52 -1.59 11.51
CA GLU A 97 13.74 -1.48 12.33
C GLU A 97 13.82 -2.54 13.44
N ASN A 98 12.67 -2.94 13.98
CA ASN A 98 12.57 -4.03 14.97
C ASN A 98 12.61 -5.43 14.35
N GLY A 99 12.91 -5.55 13.05
CA GLY A 99 13.02 -6.81 12.31
C GLY A 99 11.69 -7.44 11.89
N LYS A 100 10.54 -6.92 12.34
CA LYS A 100 9.23 -7.45 11.96
C LYS A 100 8.92 -7.15 10.48
N PRO A 101 8.22 -8.05 9.77
CA PRO A 101 7.79 -7.78 8.41
C PRO A 101 6.67 -6.72 8.40
N LEU A 102 6.79 -5.78 7.48
CA LEU A 102 5.73 -4.88 7.06
C LEU A 102 5.36 -5.22 5.61
N GLU A 103 4.08 -5.46 5.38
CA GLU A 103 3.53 -5.75 4.06
C GLU A 103 2.35 -4.80 3.77
N VAL A 104 2.27 -4.30 2.55
CA VAL A 104 1.14 -3.52 2.04
C VAL A 104 0.64 -4.20 0.77
N LYS A 105 -0.63 -4.56 0.70
CA LYS A 105 -1.28 -5.13 -0.48
C LYS A 105 -2.36 -4.19 -0.99
N VAL A 106 -2.45 -4.04 -2.31
CA VAL A 106 -3.52 -3.30 -2.98
C VAL A 106 -4.28 -4.24 -3.90
N PHE A 107 -5.57 -4.39 -3.63
CA PHE A 107 -6.47 -5.28 -4.35
C PHE A 107 -7.37 -4.44 -5.29
N PRO A 108 -7.37 -4.71 -6.61
CA PRO A 108 -8.36 -4.12 -7.50
C PRO A 108 -9.80 -4.51 -7.11
N ASP A 109 -10.76 -3.59 -7.27
CA ASP A 109 -12.17 -3.95 -7.39
C ASP A 109 -12.41 -4.40 -8.82
N PHE A 110 -12.92 -5.62 -9.01
CA PHE A 110 -13.39 -6.14 -10.30
C PHE A 110 -14.91 -6.27 -10.32
#